data_AF-A0A6B3EQN1-F1
#
_entry.id   AF-A0A6B3EQN1-F1
#
_cell.length_a   1.000
_cell.length_b   1.000
_cell.length_c   1.000
_cell.angle_alpha   90.00
_cell.angle_beta   90.00
_cell.angle_gamma   90.00
#
_symmetry.space_group_name_H-M   'P 1'
#
loop_
_entity.id
_entity.type
_entity.pdbx_description
1 polymer ?
#
loop_
_entity_poly.entity_id
_entity_poly.type
_entity_poly.pdbx_seq_one_letter_code
_entity_poly.pdbx_strand_id
1 'polypeptide(L)'
;ELSFHDHTEPATTSGFRRILVTEPEHPYLHAWWPPGHGLGYEHTFVHQAHDLVHALATGEQPVPTFEDGLQVQRVLAAVEESAEKNSVYTPVAQPVS
;
A
#
# COMPACT_ATOMS: atom_id res chain seq x y z
N GLU A 1 -0.20 14.37 1.20
CA GLU A 1 0.64 15.09 0.22
C GLU A 1 1.80 14.19 -0.20
N LEU A 2 2.37 14.41 -1.38
CA LEU A 2 3.49 13.64 -1.92
C LEU A 2 4.61 14.59 -2.34
N SER A 3 5.82 14.34 -1.84
CA SER A 3 7.04 14.98 -2.35
C SER A 3 7.60 14.14 -3.48
N PHE A 4 7.53 14.66 -4.70
CA PHE A 4 7.92 13.95 -5.91
C PHE A 4 9.20 14.54 -6.50
N HIS A 5 10.12 13.66 -6.91
CA HIS A 5 11.34 14.01 -7.62
C HIS A 5 11.49 13.11 -8.84
N ASP A 6 11.68 13.71 -10.02
CA ASP A 6 11.95 13.00 -11.26
C ASP A 6 13.44 13.11 -11.59
N HIS A 7 14.18 12.00 -11.50
CA HIS A 7 15.62 12.01 -11.77
C HIS A 7 15.97 12.18 -13.26
N THR A 8 14.97 12.14 -14.14
CA THR A 8 15.16 12.31 -15.59
C THR A 8 15.10 13.76 -16.02
N GLU A 9 14.65 14.67 -15.14
CA GLU A 9 14.65 16.10 -15.40
C GLU A 9 16.08 16.68 -15.41
N PRO A 10 16.36 17.73 -16.21
CA PRO A 10 17.66 18.40 -16.18
C PRO A 10 18.01 18.89 -14.78
N ALA A 11 19.28 18.78 -14.38
CA ALA A 11 19.73 19.16 -13.04
C ALA A 11 19.38 20.60 -12.63
N THR A 12 19.22 21.52 -13.59
CA THR A 12 18.83 22.91 -13.35
C THR A 12 17.37 23.09 -12.94
N THR A 13 16.51 22.10 -13.20
CA THR A 13 15.08 22.10 -12.88
C THR A 13 14.64 20.91 -12.01
N SER A 14 15.51 19.90 -11.83
CA SER A 14 15.28 18.66 -11.07
C SER A 14 15.16 18.89 -9.56
N GLY A 15 14.11 19.59 -9.14
CA GLY A 15 13.77 19.84 -7.75
C GLY A 15 12.58 19.00 -7.28
N PHE A 16 12.47 18.81 -5.96
CA PHE A 16 11.24 18.25 -5.41
C PHE A 16 10.06 19.17 -5.68
N ARG A 17 8.97 18.60 -6.21
CA ARG A 17 7.67 19.25 -6.28
C ARG A 17 6.69 18.60 -5.32
N ARG A 18 5.81 19.42 -4.77
CA ARG A 18 4.73 18.95 -3.90
C ARG A 18 3.49 18.68 -4.72
N ILE A 19 2.97 17.46 -4.62
CA ILE A 19 1.69 17.06 -5.20
C ILE A 19 0.70 16.93 -4.06
N LEU A 20 -0.39 17.71 -4.13
CA LEU A 20 -1.48 17.58 -3.18
C LEU A 20 -2.36 16.41 -3.62
N VAL A 21 -2.23 15.27 -2.93
CA VAL A 21 -2.95 14.02 -3.25
C VAL A 21 -4.39 14.09 -2.72
N THR A 22 -5.16 15.06 -3.20
CA THR A 22 -6.57 15.29 -2.82
C THR A 22 -7.47 15.52 -4.03
N GLU A 23 -6.93 15.46 -5.24
CA GLU A 23 -7.75 15.48 -6.47
C GLU A 23 -8.65 14.24 -6.56
N PRO A 24 -9.87 14.36 -7.13
CA PRO A 24 -10.85 13.28 -7.20
C PRO A 24 -10.39 12.09 -8.05
N GLU A 25 -9.44 12.29 -8.97
CA GLU A 25 -8.83 11.23 -9.78
C GLU A 25 -7.89 10.34 -8.96
N HIS A 26 -7.46 10.77 -7.78
CA HIS A 26 -6.68 9.91 -6.89
C HIS A 26 -7.58 8.79 -6.31
N PRO A 27 -7.03 7.59 -6.05
CA PRO A 27 -7.81 6.45 -5.55
C PRO A 27 -8.65 6.81 -4.32
N TYR A 28 -9.93 6.44 -4.34
CA TYR A 28 -10.95 6.73 -3.33
C TYR A 28 -11.38 8.20 -3.14
N LEU A 29 -10.63 9.19 -3.63
CA LEU A 29 -10.86 10.60 -3.28
C LEU A 29 -12.18 11.18 -3.82
N HIS A 30 -12.68 10.66 -4.95
CA HIS A 30 -13.95 11.11 -5.54
C HIS A 30 -15.17 11.05 -4.60
N ALA A 31 -15.11 10.22 -3.54
CA ALA A 31 -16.21 10.02 -2.59
C ALA A 31 -16.09 10.88 -1.31
N TRP A 32 -15.06 11.73 -1.21
CA TRP A 32 -14.77 12.52 -0.02
C TRP A 32 -14.90 14.03 -0.26
N TRP A 33 -14.04 14.82 0.39
CA TRP A 33 -14.07 16.28 0.41
C TRP A 33 -13.44 16.89 -0.85
N PRO A 34 -13.74 18.17 -1.15
CA PRO A 34 -13.06 18.89 -2.23
C PRO A 34 -11.55 18.97 -2.06
N PRO A 35 -10.78 19.13 -3.15
CA PRO A 35 -9.32 19.27 -3.11
C PRO A 35 -8.86 20.33 -2.09
N GLY A 36 -7.79 20.03 -1.34
CA GLY A 36 -7.35 20.84 -0.20
C GLY A 36 -7.59 20.20 1.17
N HIS A 37 -8.53 19.27 1.26
CA HIS A 37 -8.93 18.65 2.53
C HIS A 37 -8.31 17.25 2.64
N GLY A 38 -7.39 17.09 3.60
CA GLY A 38 -6.74 15.82 3.85
C GLY A 38 -7.69 14.79 4.46
N LEU A 39 -7.40 13.51 4.19
CA LEU A 39 -8.01 12.39 4.90
C LEU A 39 -7.14 12.03 6.12
N GLY A 40 -7.76 11.41 7.12
CA GLY A 40 -7.12 10.84 8.29
C GLY A 40 -6.97 9.31 8.21
N TYR A 41 -6.30 8.73 9.21
CA TYR A 41 -6.06 7.29 9.32
C TYR A 41 -7.34 6.45 9.26
N GLU A 42 -8.43 6.95 9.84
CA GLU A 42 -9.73 6.30 9.88
C GLU A 42 -10.34 6.03 8.50
N HIS A 43 -9.97 6.82 7.49
CA HIS A 43 -10.51 6.69 6.15
C HIS A 43 -10.02 5.40 5.47
N THR A 44 -8.84 4.91 5.86
CA THR A 44 -8.29 3.64 5.34
C THR A 44 -9.21 2.45 5.64
N PHE A 45 -9.86 2.43 6.81
CA PHE A 45 -10.82 1.39 7.16
C PHE A 45 -12.11 1.50 6.36
N VAL A 46 -12.55 2.72 6.05
CA VAL A 46 -13.73 2.95 5.20
C VAL A 46 -13.45 2.47 3.78
N HIS A 47 -12.25 2.73 3.24
CA HIS A 47 -11.83 2.23 1.92
C HIS A 47 -11.80 0.70 1.90
N GLN A 48 -11.21 0.06 2.92
CA GLN A 48 -11.20 -1.42 3.02
C GLN A 48 -12.61 -2.02 3.12
N ALA A 49 -13.50 -1.41 3.92
CA ALA A 49 -14.88 -1.86 4.04
C ALA A 49 -15.64 -1.71 2.71
N HIS A 50 -15.43 -0.60 2.00
CA HIS A 50 -15.99 -0.37 0.68
C HIS A 50 -15.56 -1.47 -0.30
N ASP A 51 -14.26 -1.74 -0.43
CA ASP A 51 -13.76 -2.69 -1.41
C ASP A 51 -14.20 -4.12 -1.11
N LEU A 52 -14.22 -4.50 0.18
CA LEU A 52 -14.72 -5.80 0.60
C LEU A 52 -16.20 -5.98 0.23
N VAL A 53 -17.05 -5.01 0.60
CA VAL A 53 -18.49 -5.09 0.31
C VAL A 53 -18.73 -5.05 -1.21
N HIS A 54 -17.99 -4.23 -1.95
CA HIS A 54 -18.10 -4.14 -3.39
C HIS A 54 -17.73 -5.46 -4.07
N ALA A 55 -16.57 -6.05 -3.76
CA ALA A 55 -16.14 -7.32 -4.32
C ALA A 55 -17.13 -8.45 -4.03
N LEU A 56 -17.66 -8.52 -2.80
CA LEU A 56 -18.69 -9.49 -2.45
C LEU A 56 -19.98 -9.30 -3.26
N ALA A 57 -20.39 -8.05 -3.49
CA ALA A 57 -21.60 -7.73 -4.25
C ALA A 57 -21.45 -8.00 -5.75
N THR A 58 -20.25 -7.83 -6.31
CA THR A 58 -19.94 -8.08 -7.73
C THR A 58 -19.50 -9.52 -8.01
N GLY A 59 -19.29 -10.34 -6.97
CA GLY A 59 -18.79 -11.70 -7.11
C GLY A 59 -17.30 -11.77 -7.46
N GLU A 60 -16.56 -10.70 -7.21
CA GLU A 60 -15.11 -10.63 -7.36
C GLU A 60 -14.40 -11.11 -6.09
N GLN A 61 -13.18 -11.61 -6.22
CA GLN A 61 -12.36 -12.03 -5.08
C GLN A 61 -11.82 -10.78 -4.35
N PRO A 62 -12.14 -10.58 -3.05
CA PRO A 62 -11.53 -9.51 -2.29
C PRO A 62 -10.01 -9.68 -2.18
N VAL A 63 -9.29 -8.55 -2.26
CA VAL A 63 -7.83 -8.48 -2.09
C VAL A 63 -7.47 -7.57 -0.91
N PRO A 64 -6.40 -7.87 -0.15
CA PRO A 64 -5.57 -9.08 -0.24
C PRO A 64 -6.31 -10.35 0.19
N THR A 65 -5.91 -11.48 -0.39
CA THR A 65 -6.44 -12.81 -0.09
C THR A 65 -5.80 -13.39 1.17
N PHE A 66 -6.29 -14.55 1.63
CA PHE A 66 -5.62 -15.31 2.69
C PHE A 66 -4.27 -15.88 2.26
N GLU A 67 -4.06 -16.15 0.97
CA GLU A 67 -2.76 -16.59 0.46
C GLU A 67 -1.72 -15.46 0.55
N ASP A 68 -2.13 -14.23 0.22
CA ASP A 68 -1.29 -13.05 0.43
C ASP A 68 -0.94 -12.87 1.92
N GLY A 69 -1.91 -13.06 2.80
CA GLY A 69 -1.71 -13.03 4.25
C GLY A 69 -0.75 -14.12 4.75
N LEU A 70 -0.85 -15.33 4.22
CA LEU A 70 0.08 -16.43 4.53
C LEU A 70 1.50 -16.08 4.09
N GLN A 71 1.66 -15.47 2.92
CA GLN A 71 2.98 -15.06 2.48
C GLN A 71 3.59 -13.99 3.39
N VAL A 72 2.80 -13.00 3.82
CA VAL A 72 3.27 -12.02 4.82
C VAL A 72 3.71 -12.74 6.10
N GLN A 73 2.97 -13.74 6.57
CA GLN A 73 3.37 -14.50 7.75
C GLN A 73 4.69 -15.26 7.59
N ARG A 74 4.98 -15.79 6.40
CA ARG A 74 6.27 -16.44 6.13
C ARG A 74 7.44 -15.46 6.17
N VAL A 75 7.21 -14.22 5.73
CA VAL A 75 8.20 -13.14 5.88
C VAL A 75 8.46 -12.87 7.36
N LEU A 76 7.40 -12.75 8.17
CA LEU A 76 7.53 -12.52 9.61
C LEU A 76 8.30 -13.66 10.31
N ALA A 77 8.00 -14.91 9.95
CA ALA A 77 8.73 -16.08 10.45
C ALA A 77 10.22 -16.07 10.07
N ALA A 78 10.56 -15.68 8.84
CA ALA A 78 11.95 -15.58 8.41
C ALA A 78 12.71 -14.46 9.14
N VAL A 79 12.04 -13.36 9.49
CA VAL A 79 12.62 -12.28 10.30
C VAL A 79 12.89 -12.76 11.73
N GLU A 80 11.95 -13.48 12.34
CA GLU A 80 12.11 -14.07 13.67
C GLU A 80 13.30 -15.05 13.70
N GLU A 81 13.37 -15.97 12.74
CA GLU A 81 14.49 -16.91 12.60
C GLU A 81 15.83 -16.20 12.38
N SER A 82 15.85 -15.13 11.57
CA SER A 82 17.04 -14.31 11.35
C SER A 82 17.54 -13.71 12.66
N ALA A 83 16.64 -13.16 13.49
CA ALA A 83 16.99 -12.57 14.77
C ALA A 83 17.60 -13.59 15.73
N GLU A 84 17.03 -14.80 15.81
CA GLU A 84 17.57 -15.90 16.62
C GLU A 84 18.97 -16.35 16.16
N LYS A 85 19.26 -16.23 14.86
CA LYS A 85 20.53 -16.62 14.24
C LYS A 85 21.53 -15.47 14.11
N ASN A 86 21.42 -14.44 14.96
CA ASN A 86 22.30 -13.25 14.95
C ASN A 86 22.17 -12.40 13.68
N SER A 87 20.94 -12.16 13.22
CA SER A 87 20.60 -11.32 12.06
C SER A 87 21.22 -11.80 10.73
N VAL A 88 21.39 -13.11 10.58
CA VAL A 88 21.84 -13.68 9.30
C VAL A 88 20.71 -13.70 8.28
N TYR A 89 21.06 -13.59 7.00
CA TYR A 89 20.10 -13.73 5.92
C TYR A 89 19.37 -15.07 6.02
N THR A 90 18.03 -15.01 6.05
CA THR A 90 17.15 -16.18 6.14
C THR A 90 16.17 -16.13 4.96
N PRO A 91 16.14 -17.15 4.09
CA PRO A 91 15.26 -17.16 2.94
C PRO A 91 13.78 -17.32 3.37
N VAL A 92 12.87 -16.61 2.71
CA VAL A 92 11.44 -16.76 2.93
C VAL A 92 10.96 -18.03 2.21
N ALA A 93 10.31 -18.94 2.95
CA ALA A 93 9.80 -20.19 2.39
C ALA A 93 8.81 -19.93 1.24
N GLN A 94 9.07 -20.52 0.07
CA GLN A 94 8.16 -20.43 -1.06
C GLN A 94 7.02 -21.46 -0.96
N PRO A 95 5.84 -21.19 -1.56
CA PRO A 95 4.80 -22.20 -1.70
C PRO A 95 5.37 -23.43 -2.43
N VAL A 96 4.99 -24.61 -1.97
CA VAL A 96 5.24 -25.84 -2.74
C VAL A 96 4.21 -25.86 -3.87
N SER A 97 4.69 -25.92 -5.12
CA SER A 97 3.85 -26.02 -6.32
C SER A 97 2.94 -27.24 -6.33
#